data_AF-A0A1A8PZ47-F1
#
_entry.id   AF-A0A1A8PZ47-F1
#
_cell.length_a   1.000
_cell.length_b   1.000
_cell.length_c   1.000
_cell.angle_alpha   90.00
_cell.angle_beta   90.00
_cell.angle_gamma   90.00
#
_symmetry.space_group_name_H-M   'P 1'
#
loop_
_entity.id
_entity.type
_entity.pdbx_description
1 polymer ?
#
loop_
_entity_poly.entity_id
_entity_poly.type
_entity_poly.pdbx_seq_one_letter_code
_entity_poly.pdbx_strand_id
1 'polypeptide(L)'
;VAKTSQQKPTPEEIVKAVLRNFSGKDNVNAVSVFTQRLQITPNLENISAIDFVKENLQAVGQEEESRYLLVLTKNYAALKILQQTFFSERGQPEILFGSSFPKDQEYTQICRNINRVKICMETGQTVVLLNLQNLYESLYDALNQYYVCLGGQKYVDLGLGTHRVKCRVHKDFRLIVIEE
;
A
#
# COMPACT_ATOMS: atom_id res chain seq x y z
N VAL A 1 -14.89 8.71 7.07
CA VAL A 1 -16.18 9.37 6.74
C VAL A 1 -17.15 9.30 7.90
N ALA A 2 -17.81 8.17 8.19
CA ALA A 2 -18.84 8.09 9.25
C ALA A 2 -18.37 8.60 10.64
N LYS A 3 -17.15 8.25 11.06
CA LYS A 3 -16.55 8.72 12.32
C LYS A 3 -16.35 10.24 12.36
N THR A 4 -15.99 10.83 11.22
CA THR A 4 -15.70 12.26 11.05
C THR A 4 -16.99 13.07 10.86
N SER A 5 -17.93 12.57 10.05
CA SER A 5 -19.18 13.25 9.72
C SER A 5 -20.28 13.05 10.75
N GLN A 6 -20.17 12.05 11.62
CA GLN A 6 -21.21 11.64 12.59
C GLN A 6 -22.56 11.35 11.91
N GLN A 7 -22.53 10.98 10.63
CA GLN A 7 -23.71 10.68 9.82
C GLN A 7 -23.65 9.25 9.29
N LYS A 8 -24.83 8.69 9.02
CA LYS A 8 -24.95 7.38 8.36
C LYS A 8 -24.36 7.48 6.96
N PRO A 9 -23.47 6.54 6.56
CA PRO A 9 -22.84 6.61 5.25
C PRO A 9 -23.87 6.40 4.13
N THR A 10 -23.68 7.11 3.02
CA THR A 10 -24.54 6.95 1.83
C THR A 10 -24.27 5.60 1.15
N PRO A 11 -25.19 5.10 0.28
CA PRO A 11 -24.93 3.90 -0.51
C PRO A 11 -23.61 3.93 -1.29
N GLU A 12 -23.25 5.09 -1.85
CA GLU A 12 -22.01 5.30 -2.60
C GLU A 12 -20.79 5.21 -1.69
N GLU A 13 -20.84 5.80 -0.50
CA GLU A 13 -19.76 5.72 0.50
C GLU A 13 -19.54 4.29 0.98
N ILE A 14 -20.63 3.52 1.16
CA ILE A 14 -20.57 2.09 1.49
C ILE A 14 -19.88 1.33 0.36
N VAL A 15 -20.29 1.53 -0.90
CA VAL A 15 -19.66 0.85 -2.04
C VAL A 15 -18.20 1.20 -2.20
N LYS A 16 -17.82 2.48 -2.04
CA LYS A 16 -16.42 2.90 -2.07
C LYS A 16 -15.61 2.17 -1.00
N ALA A 17 -16.15 2.06 0.22
CA ALA A 17 -15.49 1.32 1.30
C ALA A 17 -15.37 -0.19 0.99
N VAL A 18 -16.40 -0.80 0.38
CA VAL A 18 -16.39 -2.21 -0.05
C VAL A 18 -15.33 -2.41 -1.13
N LEU A 19 -15.35 -1.63 -2.22
CA LEU A 19 -14.39 -1.76 -3.32
C LEU A 19 -12.94 -1.51 -2.89
N ARG A 20 -12.72 -0.59 -1.94
CA ARG A 20 -11.38 -0.33 -1.41
C ARG A 20 -10.81 -1.49 -0.57
N ASN A 21 -11.67 -2.30 0.05
CA ASN A 21 -11.25 -3.36 0.99
C ASN A 21 -11.44 -4.79 0.47
N PHE A 22 -12.34 -4.98 -0.50
CA PHE A 22 -12.75 -6.26 -1.07
C PHE A 22 -12.71 -6.21 -2.60
N SER A 23 -11.55 -5.83 -3.14
CA SER A 23 -11.24 -5.89 -4.57
C SER A 23 -10.00 -6.76 -4.83
N GLY A 24 -9.62 -6.92 -6.10
CA GLY A 24 -8.43 -7.67 -6.51
C GLY A 24 -8.66 -9.17 -6.73
N LYS A 25 -9.88 -9.68 -6.55
CA LYS A 25 -10.21 -11.08 -6.87
C LYS A 25 -11.34 -11.15 -7.89
N ASP A 26 -11.04 -11.68 -9.07
CA ASP A 26 -11.95 -11.64 -10.23
C ASP A 26 -13.23 -12.49 -10.06
N ASN A 27 -13.19 -13.54 -9.26
CA ASN A 27 -14.30 -14.47 -9.10
C ASN A 27 -15.26 -14.13 -7.95
N VAL A 28 -15.10 -12.96 -7.31
CA VAL A 28 -15.97 -12.51 -6.21
C VAL A 28 -16.47 -11.10 -6.51
N ASN A 29 -17.78 -10.96 -6.70
CA ASN A 29 -18.41 -9.64 -6.75
C ASN A 29 -18.79 -9.19 -5.33
N ALA A 30 -17.84 -8.55 -4.64
CA ALA A 30 -18.08 -8.07 -3.28
C ALA A 30 -19.19 -7.01 -3.23
N VAL A 31 -19.29 -6.15 -4.24
CA VAL A 31 -20.33 -5.11 -4.29
C VAL A 31 -21.71 -5.75 -4.26
N SER A 32 -21.99 -6.74 -5.11
CA SER A 32 -23.31 -7.39 -5.14
C SER A 32 -23.67 -8.08 -3.83
N VAL A 33 -22.70 -8.74 -3.18
CA VAL A 33 -22.91 -9.39 -1.88
C VAL A 33 -23.32 -8.37 -0.82
N PHE A 34 -22.59 -7.26 -0.72
CA PHE A 34 -22.87 -6.24 0.28
C PHE A 34 -24.15 -5.45 -0.03
N THR A 35 -24.41 -5.08 -1.29
CA THR A 35 -25.61 -4.33 -1.67
C THR A 35 -26.88 -5.15 -1.48
N GLN A 36 -26.85 -6.45 -1.77
CA GLN A 36 -27.98 -7.36 -1.53
C GLN A 36 -28.27 -7.51 -0.04
N ARG A 37 -27.22 -7.68 0.79
CA ARG A 37 -27.38 -7.82 2.25
C ARG A 37 -27.86 -6.55 2.92
N LEU A 38 -27.41 -5.38 2.45
CA LEU A 38 -27.77 -4.08 3.01
C LEU A 38 -29.01 -3.46 2.37
N GLN A 39 -29.56 -4.08 1.33
CA GLN A 39 -30.72 -3.59 0.56
C GLN A 39 -30.52 -2.16 0.05
N ILE A 40 -29.37 -1.90 -0.58
CA ILE A 40 -29.00 -0.58 -1.14
C ILE A 40 -28.82 -0.65 -2.65
N THR A 41 -29.14 0.45 -3.34
CA THR A 41 -28.97 0.61 -4.79
C THR A 41 -28.03 1.79 -5.06
N PRO A 42 -26.72 1.53 -5.20
CA PRO A 42 -25.71 2.57 -5.39
C PRO A 42 -25.59 2.98 -6.87
N ASN A 43 -25.19 4.23 -7.13
CA ASN A 43 -24.70 4.64 -8.46
C ASN A 43 -23.20 4.30 -8.60
N LEU A 44 -22.84 3.53 -9.64
CA LEU A 44 -21.47 3.08 -9.90
C LEU A 44 -20.76 3.85 -11.03
N GLU A 45 -21.45 4.75 -11.74
CA GLU A 45 -20.95 5.39 -12.98
C GLU A 45 -19.65 6.18 -12.77
N ASN A 46 -19.41 6.68 -11.56
CA ASN A 46 -18.26 7.53 -11.23
C ASN A 46 -17.26 6.87 -10.27
N ILE A 47 -17.16 5.54 -10.28
CA ILE A 47 -16.22 4.82 -9.40
C ILE A 47 -15.07 4.22 -10.23
N SER A 48 -13.86 4.77 -10.03
CA SER A 48 -12.65 4.31 -10.71
C SER A 48 -11.64 3.71 -9.74
N ALA A 49 -10.97 2.64 -10.16
CA ALA A 49 -9.84 2.06 -9.43
C ALA A 49 -8.67 3.06 -9.29
N ILE A 50 -8.50 3.95 -10.29
CA ILE A 50 -7.47 5.00 -10.28
C ILE A 50 -7.71 5.95 -9.11
N ASP A 51 -8.97 6.30 -8.81
CA ASP A 51 -9.29 7.20 -7.71
C ASP A 51 -8.97 6.56 -6.35
N PHE A 52 -9.22 5.26 -6.18
CA PHE A 52 -8.85 4.56 -4.94
C PHE A 52 -7.34 4.50 -4.71
N VAL A 53 -6.56 4.27 -5.78
CA VAL A 53 -5.10 4.33 -5.71
C VAL A 53 -4.65 5.74 -5.36
N LYS A 54 -5.22 6.76 -6.02
CA LYS A 54 -4.93 8.17 -5.75
C LYS A 54 -5.19 8.55 -4.30
N GLU A 55 -6.38 8.20 -3.78
CA GLU A 55 -6.77 8.48 -2.39
C GLU A 55 -5.81 7.80 -1.40
N ASN A 56 -5.39 6.55 -1.65
CA ASN A 56 -4.42 5.87 -0.78
C ASN A 56 -3.05 6.57 -0.77
N LEU A 57 -2.55 6.97 -1.94
CA LEU A 57 -1.27 7.68 -2.07
C LEU A 57 -1.33 9.10 -1.51
N GLN A 58 -2.49 9.76 -1.57
CA GLN A 58 -2.68 11.14 -1.12
C GLN A 58 -3.15 11.27 0.33
N ALA A 59 -3.41 10.16 1.05
CA ALA A 59 -3.77 10.16 2.47
C ALA A 59 -2.64 10.64 3.42
N VAL A 60 -1.61 11.29 2.88
CA VAL A 60 -0.47 11.91 3.55
C VAL A 60 -0.93 12.74 4.75
N GLY A 61 -0.36 12.48 5.92
CA GLY A 61 -0.66 13.21 7.16
C GLY A 61 -2.01 12.91 7.81
N GLN A 62 -2.81 11.96 7.33
CA GLN A 62 -4.03 11.52 8.02
C GLN A 62 -3.71 10.61 9.22
N GLU A 63 -4.44 10.78 10.32
CA GLU A 63 -4.26 9.96 11.54
C GLU A 63 -4.63 8.49 11.32
N GLU A 64 -5.59 8.20 10.44
CA GLU A 64 -6.02 6.85 10.10
C GLU A 64 -5.18 6.28 8.96
N GLU A 65 -4.33 5.32 9.28
CA GLU A 65 -3.51 4.64 8.29
C GLU A 65 -4.34 3.67 7.45
N SER A 66 -4.22 3.84 6.14
CA SER A 66 -4.69 2.84 5.20
C SER A 66 -3.63 1.77 5.02
N ARG A 67 -4.04 0.54 4.75
CA ARG A 67 -3.13 -0.54 4.34
C ARG A 67 -2.34 -0.10 3.10
N TYR A 68 -1.11 -0.60 3.00
CA TYR A 68 -0.30 -0.46 1.80
C TYR A 68 -0.99 -1.08 0.58
N LEU A 69 -0.65 -0.60 -0.61
CA LEU A 69 -1.29 -1.03 -1.84
C LEU A 69 -0.65 -2.31 -2.37
N LEU A 70 -1.48 -3.28 -2.73
CA LEU A 70 -1.12 -4.36 -3.64
C LEU A 70 -1.83 -4.07 -4.97
N VAL A 71 -1.06 -3.80 -6.02
CA VAL A 71 -1.55 -3.52 -7.36
C VAL A 71 -1.29 -4.75 -8.22
N LEU A 72 -2.36 -5.50 -8.48
CA LEU A 72 -2.34 -6.60 -9.44
C LEU A 72 -2.30 -6.04 -10.85
N THR A 73 -1.43 -6.56 -11.69
CA THR A 73 -1.20 -6.04 -13.04
C THR A 73 -1.11 -7.18 -14.05
N LYS A 74 -1.31 -6.86 -15.33
CA LYS A 74 -0.94 -7.74 -16.43
C LYS A 74 0.24 -7.15 -17.17
N ASN A 75 1.27 -7.95 -17.44
CA ASN A 75 2.47 -7.53 -18.18
C ASN A 75 3.16 -6.29 -17.58
N TYR A 76 3.13 -6.14 -16.26
CA TYR A 76 3.77 -5.09 -15.48
C TYR A 76 3.36 -3.65 -15.88
N ALA A 77 2.23 -3.50 -16.57
CA ALA A 77 1.74 -2.22 -17.07
C ALA A 77 1.43 -1.20 -15.95
N ALA A 78 1.07 -1.69 -14.75
CA ALA A 78 0.74 -0.84 -13.62
C ALA A 78 1.85 0.15 -13.25
N LEU A 79 3.12 -0.24 -13.33
CA LEU A 79 4.23 0.67 -13.00
C LEU A 79 4.20 1.92 -13.89
N LYS A 80 4.05 1.71 -15.21
CA LYS A 80 4.01 2.80 -16.18
C LYS A 80 2.79 3.69 -15.96
N ILE A 81 1.63 3.09 -15.66
CA ILE A 81 0.40 3.83 -15.33
C ILE A 81 0.63 4.68 -14.07
N LEU A 82 1.16 4.11 -12.99
CA LEU A 82 1.44 4.83 -11.75
C LEU A 82 2.41 6.00 -11.97
N GLN A 83 3.48 5.79 -12.75
CA GLN A 83 4.44 6.82 -13.11
C GLN A 83 3.79 7.99 -13.85
N GLN A 84 3.00 7.70 -14.89
CA GLN A 84 2.36 8.72 -15.72
C GLN A 84 1.25 9.47 -14.98
N THR A 85 0.48 8.77 -14.14
CA THR A 85 -0.71 9.32 -13.48
C THR A 85 -0.40 10.03 -12.16
N PHE A 86 0.56 9.53 -11.37
CA PHE A 86 0.74 9.99 -9.98
C PHE A 86 2.11 10.55 -9.66
N PHE A 87 3.17 10.11 -10.35
CA PHE A 87 4.55 10.49 -10.03
C PHE A 87 5.15 11.55 -10.95
N SER A 88 4.39 12.03 -11.95
CA SER A 88 4.84 13.08 -12.87
C SER A 88 5.06 14.44 -12.21
N GLU A 89 4.31 14.77 -11.15
CA GLU A 89 4.30 16.11 -10.51
C GLU A 89 4.75 16.12 -9.04
N ARG A 90 4.85 14.95 -8.40
CA ARG A 90 5.26 14.78 -6.98
C ARG A 90 6.50 13.90 -6.92
N GLY A 91 7.33 14.11 -5.88
CA GLY A 91 8.61 13.43 -5.69
C GLY A 91 8.58 11.96 -6.12
N GLN A 92 9.53 11.58 -6.98
CA GLN A 92 9.61 10.25 -7.56
C GLN A 92 9.71 9.19 -6.45
N PRO A 93 8.95 8.09 -6.54
CA PRO A 93 9.06 7.02 -5.58
C PRO A 93 10.43 6.35 -5.71
N GLU A 94 10.88 5.73 -4.63
CA GLU A 94 12.00 4.80 -4.69
C GLU A 94 11.49 3.47 -5.26
N ILE A 95 11.91 3.15 -6.48
CA ILE A 95 11.52 1.90 -7.13
C ILE A 95 12.59 0.84 -6.83
N LEU A 96 12.17 -0.23 -6.15
CA LEU A 96 13.00 -1.39 -5.86
C LEU A 96 12.58 -2.55 -6.76
N PHE A 97 13.53 -3.05 -7.52
CA PHE A 97 13.36 -4.21 -8.40
C PHE A 97 13.99 -5.44 -7.76
N GLY A 98 13.23 -6.53 -7.73
CA GLY A 98 13.73 -7.85 -7.38
C GLY A 98 14.45 -8.43 -8.57
N SER A 99 15.77 -8.36 -8.51
CA SER A 99 16.62 -8.94 -9.53
C SER A 99 16.53 -10.47 -9.49
N SER A 100 16.37 -11.06 -10.67
CA SER A 100 16.41 -12.51 -10.85
C SER A 100 17.83 -13.04 -11.07
N PHE A 101 18.85 -12.16 -11.07
CA PHE A 101 20.24 -12.57 -11.21
C PHE A 101 20.76 -13.18 -9.89
N PRO A 102 21.42 -14.36 -9.91
CA PRO A 102 21.81 -15.07 -8.68
C PRO A 102 22.63 -14.25 -7.68
N LYS A 103 23.55 -13.41 -8.16
CA LYS A 103 24.37 -12.52 -7.32
C LYS A 103 23.57 -11.40 -6.65
N ASP A 104 22.44 -11.03 -7.23
CA ASP A 104 21.55 -10.00 -6.69
C ASP A 104 20.53 -10.55 -5.69
N GLN A 105 20.45 -11.88 -5.59
CA GLN A 105 19.63 -12.60 -4.59
C GLN A 105 20.42 -12.96 -3.33
N GLU A 106 21.72 -12.65 -3.29
CA GLU A 106 22.54 -12.82 -2.10
C GLU A 106 22.01 -11.97 -0.94
N TYR A 107 22.21 -12.47 0.28
CA TYR A 107 21.78 -11.83 1.51
C TYR A 107 22.26 -10.37 1.64
N THR A 108 23.44 -10.06 1.09
CA THR A 108 24.00 -8.70 1.07
C THR A 108 23.12 -7.71 0.32
N GLN A 109 22.45 -8.15 -0.74
CA GLN A 109 21.57 -7.33 -1.57
C GLN A 109 20.19 -7.17 -0.94
N ILE A 110 19.71 -8.22 -0.28
CA ILE A 110 18.52 -8.15 0.59
C ILE A 110 18.75 -7.08 1.67
N CYS A 111 19.89 -7.12 2.36
CA CYS A 111 20.25 -6.13 3.38
C CYS A 111 20.27 -4.70 2.82
N ARG A 112 20.84 -4.50 1.64
CA ARG A 112 20.86 -3.19 0.97
C ARG A 112 19.44 -2.70 0.63
N ASN A 113 18.59 -3.57 0.11
CA ASN A 113 17.21 -3.22 -0.21
C ASN A 113 16.40 -2.89 1.04
N ILE A 114 16.51 -3.67 2.12
CA ILE A 114 15.86 -3.36 3.40
C ILE A 114 16.38 -2.04 3.97
N ASN A 115 17.67 -1.74 3.85
CA ASN A 115 18.20 -0.46 4.27
C ASN A 115 17.64 0.71 3.43
N ARG A 116 17.45 0.54 2.12
CA ARG A 116 16.77 1.54 1.27
C ARG A 116 15.32 1.75 1.74
N VAL A 117 14.57 0.66 1.99
CA VAL A 117 13.21 0.74 2.54
C VAL A 117 13.21 1.47 3.89
N LYS A 118 14.14 1.14 4.79
CA LYS A 118 14.29 1.79 6.09
C LYS A 118 14.47 3.30 5.94
N ILE A 119 15.37 3.74 5.06
CA ILE A 119 15.62 5.16 4.81
C ILE A 119 14.35 5.83 4.28
N CYS A 120 13.66 5.23 3.30
CA CYS A 120 12.41 5.77 2.77
C CYS A 120 11.30 5.83 3.83
N MET A 121 11.18 4.83 4.70
CA MET A 121 10.26 4.84 5.84
C MET A 121 10.55 5.99 6.78
N GLU A 122 11.82 6.27 7.07
CA GLU A 122 12.24 7.34 7.97
C GLU A 122 12.09 8.73 7.35
N THR A 123 12.21 8.87 6.03
CA THR A 123 12.09 10.15 5.31
C THR A 123 10.69 10.43 4.78
N GLY A 124 9.80 9.43 4.77
CA GLY A 124 8.45 9.55 4.21
C GLY A 124 8.39 9.42 2.69
N GLN A 125 9.43 8.91 2.04
CA GLN A 125 9.43 8.68 0.60
C GLN A 125 8.63 7.43 0.25
N THR A 126 7.77 7.51 -0.75
CA THR A 126 7.03 6.36 -1.26
C THR A 126 7.98 5.32 -1.86
N VAL A 127 7.76 4.04 -1.55
CA VAL A 127 8.49 2.91 -2.15
C VAL A 127 7.55 2.11 -3.05
N VAL A 128 8.05 1.70 -4.22
CA VAL A 128 7.41 0.74 -5.11
C VAL A 128 8.26 -0.53 -5.16
N LEU A 129 7.68 -1.65 -4.73
CA LEU A 129 8.30 -2.97 -4.79
C LEU A 129 7.80 -3.70 -6.04
N LEU A 130 8.72 -4.15 -6.88
CA LEU A 130 8.46 -4.97 -8.06
C LEU A 130 9.20 -6.29 -7.93
N ASN A 131 8.48 -7.40 -7.98
CA ASN A 131 9.07 -8.75 -7.98
C ASN A 131 10.00 -9.04 -6.77
N LEU A 132 9.71 -8.48 -5.58
CA LEU A 132 10.58 -8.55 -4.39
C LEU A 132 10.06 -9.51 -3.31
N GLN A 133 9.76 -10.75 -3.70
CA GLN A 133 9.29 -11.78 -2.75
C GLN A 133 10.29 -12.01 -1.61
N ASN A 134 11.58 -11.90 -1.90
CA ASN A 134 12.67 -12.08 -0.94
C ASN A 134 12.68 -11.04 0.20
N LEU A 135 11.92 -9.93 0.07
CA LEU A 135 11.81 -8.93 1.13
C LEU A 135 10.57 -9.14 2.03
N TYR A 136 9.61 -10.01 1.65
CA TYR A 136 8.35 -10.12 2.38
C TYR A 136 8.50 -10.60 3.80
N GLU A 137 9.41 -11.56 4.05
CA GLU A 137 9.74 -11.99 5.40
C GLU A 137 10.32 -10.82 6.23
N SER A 138 11.22 -10.06 5.62
CA SER A 138 11.89 -8.92 6.25
C SER A 138 10.93 -7.74 6.51
N LEU A 139 9.89 -7.58 5.71
CA LEU A 139 8.89 -6.51 5.81
C LEU A 139 7.60 -6.93 6.52
N TYR A 140 7.53 -8.15 7.06
CA TYR A 140 6.30 -8.74 7.57
C TYR A 140 5.58 -7.86 8.60
N ASP A 141 6.29 -7.36 9.62
CA ASP A 141 5.68 -6.51 10.65
C ASP A 141 5.26 -5.15 10.10
N ALA A 142 5.99 -4.61 9.12
CA ALA A 142 5.63 -3.38 8.43
C ALA A 142 4.35 -3.55 7.58
N LEU A 143 4.27 -4.62 6.80
CA LEU A 143 3.10 -4.91 5.96
C LEU A 143 1.83 -5.15 6.79
N ASN A 144 1.97 -5.77 7.96
CA ASN A 144 0.89 -5.98 8.91
C ASN A 144 0.60 -4.76 9.81
N GLN A 145 1.38 -3.68 9.67
CA GLN A 145 1.23 -2.45 10.46
C GLN A 145 1.33 -2.68 11.98
N TYR A 146 2.22 -3.59 12.42
CA TYR A 146 2.50 -3.84 13.83
C TYR A 146 3.40 -2.75 14.41
N TYR A 147 2.85 -1.54 14.56
CA TYR A 147 3.57 -0.36 15.01
C TYR A 147 3.51 -0.17 16.52
N VAL A 148 4.62 0.31 17.08
CA VAL A 148 4.71 0.80 18.46
C VAL A 148 4.87 2.32 18.43
N CYS A 149 4.09 3.02 19.25
CA CYS A 149 4.16 4.47 19.37
C CYS A 149 5.05 4.88 20.54
N LEU A 150 6.05 5.72 20.29
CA LEU A 150 6.92 6.31 21.31
C LEU A 150 7.13 7.79 20.99
N GLY A 151 6.82 8.69 21.93
CA GLY A 151 6.99 10.14 21.73
C GLY A 151 6.18 10.71 20.55
N GLY A 152 5.01 10.15 20.26
CA GLY A 152 4.18 10.54 19.11
C GLY A 152 4.72 10.09 17.75
N GLN A 153 5.80 9.30 17.71
CA GLN A 153 6.35 8.70 16.50
C GLN A 153 6.03 7.21 16.45
N LYS A 154 5.86 6.67 15.24
CA LYS A 154 5.64 5.24 15.00
C LYS A 154 6.96 4.53 14.73
N TYR A 155 7.08 3.32 15.24
CA TYR A 155 8.22 2.44 15.02
C TYR A 155 7.76 1.04 14.65
N VAL A 156 8.52 0.38 13.78
CA VAL A 156 8.31 -1.01 13.37
C VAL A 156 9.63 -1.76 13.36
N ASP A 157 9.58 -3.10 13.46
CA ASP A 157 10.75 -3.94 13.22
C ASP A 157 10.85 -4.31 11.74
N LEU A 158 12.04 -4.14 11.17
CA LEU A 158 12.40 -4.75 9.89
C LEU A 158 13.33 -5.93 10.16
N GLY A 159 13.01 -7.08 9.58
CA GLY A 159 13.80 -8.30 9.67
C GLY A 159 15.02 -8.28 8.75
N LEU A 160 16.13 -8.83 9.23
CA LEU A 160 17.36 -9.10 8.47
C LEU A 160 17.91 -10.44 8.97
N GLY A 161 17.42 -11.53 8.37
CA GLY A 161 17.67 -12.88 8.87
C GLY A 161 17.14 -13.03 10.30
N THR A 162 18.01 -13.38 11.24
CA THR A 162 17.65 -13.49 12.68
C THR A 162 17.68 -12.17 13.42
N HIS A 163 18.15 -11.09 12.79
CA HIS A 163 18.21 -9.77 13.39
C HIS A 163 16.96 -8.95 13.07
N ARG A 164 16.61 -8.04 13.98
CA ARG A 164 15.54 -7.06 13.80
C ARG A 164 16.10 -5.67 14.04
N VAL A 165 15.75 -4.74 13.17
CA VAL A 165 16.13 -3.34 13.31
C VAL A 165 14.87 -2.48 13.47
N LYS A 166 14.88 -1.64 14.50
CA LYS A 166 13.81 -0.65 14.71
C LYS A 166 13.91 0.42 13.62
N CYS A 167 12.79 0.69 12.97
CA CYS A 167 12.66 1.71 11.94
C CYS A 167 11.56 2.68 12.36
N ARG A 168 11.85 3.98 12.31
CA ARG A 168 10.82 5.01 12.48
C ARG A 168 9.99 5.10 11.20
N VAL A 169 8.68 5.09 11.33
CA VAL A 169 7.75 5.19 10.20
C VAL A 169 7.23 6.63 10.13
N HIS A 170 7.64 7.34 9.08
CA HIS A 170 7.14 8.68 8.79
C HIS A 170 5.67 8.63 8.36
N LYS A 171 4.86 9.59 8.83
CA LYS A 171 3.41 9.68 8.55
C LYS A 171 3.04 9.76 7.06
N ASP A 172 4.00 10.17 6.23
CA ASP A 172 3.82 10.34 4.79
C ASP A 172 4.33 9.15 3.98
N PHE A 173 4.98 8.17 4.63
CA PHE A 173 5.48 6.97 3.98
C PHE A 173 4.33 6.15 3.37
N ARG A 174 4.51 5.75 2.12
CA ARG A 174 3.61 4.84 1.40
C ARG A 174 4.41 3.72 0.76
N LEU A 175 3.82 2.54 0.73
CA LEU A 175 4.39 1.36 0.08
C LEU A 175 3.38 0.83 -0.94
N ILE A 176 3.87 0.55 -2.14
CA ILE A 176 3.13 -0.09 -3.21
C ILE A 176 3.86 -1.38 -3.56
N VAL A 177 3.15 -2.49 -3.56
CA VAL A 177 3.60 -3.77 -4.09
C VAL A 177 2.92 -3.97 -5.43
N ILE A 178 3.69 -4.22 -6.49
CA ILE A 178 3.16 -4.54 -7.82
C ILE A 178 3.46 -6.01 -8.10
N GLU A 179 2.41 -6.77 -8.36
CA GLU A 179 2.46 -8.22 -8.63
C GLU A 179 1.61 -8.56 -9.86
N GLU A 180 2.01 -9.60 -10.59
CA GLU A 180 1.22 -10.18 -11.67
C GLU A 180 -0.01 -10.94 -11.17
#